data_AF-A0A6L7CR31-F1
#
_entry.id   AF-A0A6L7CR31-F1
#
_cell.length_a   1.000
_cell.length_b   1.000
_cell.length_c   1.000
_cell.angle_alpha   90.00
_cell.angle_beta   90.00
_cell.angle_gamma   90.00
#
_symmetry.space_group_name_H-M   'P 1'
#
loop_
_entity.id
_entity.type
_entity.pdbx_description
1 polymer ?
#
loop_
_entity_poly.entity_id
_entity_poly.type
_entity_poly.pdbx_seq_one_letter_code
_entity_poly.pdbx_strand_id
1 'polypeptide(L)'
;VWTFAVALFSRRMPLGAVARVLAVMGMIAFGFLLFILFTSNPFSRGLPQYPIDGRDLNPLLQDIGMIFHPPILYMGYVGFSVAFAFAIASLLAGRLDTAWARWSRPWTQAAWMFLTLGIVLGSAWAYYELGWGGWWFWDP
;
A
#
# COMPACT_ATOMS: atom_id res chain seq x y z
N VAL A 1 -0.24 -6.37 6.34
CA VAL A 1 -1.71 -6.61 6.37
C VAL A 1 -2.18 -7.48 5.21
N TRP A 2 -2.02 -7.05 3.95
CA TRP A 2 -2.51 -7.81 2.79
C TRP A 2 -1.97 -9.24 2.66
N THR A 3 -0.67 -9.47 2.87
CA THR A 3 -0.08 -10.82 2.84
C THR A 3 -0.74 -11.75 3.85
N PHE A 4 -0.98 -11.24 5.06
CA PHE A 4 -1.65 -11.99 6.12
C PHE A 4 -3.11 -12.29 5.75
N ALA A 5 -3.84 -11.30 5.21
CA ALA A 5 -5.20 -11.50 4.73
C ALA A 5 -5.25 -12.58 3.63
N VAL A 6 -4.36 -12.53 2.64
CA VAL A 6 -4.28 -13.55 1.58
C VAL A 6 -4.03 -14.94 2.16
N ALA A 7 -3.12 -15.08 3.13
CA ALA A 7 -2.83 -16.35 3.78
C ALA A 7 -4.04 -16.94 4.52
N LEU A 8 -4.88 -16.09 5.12
CA LEU A 8 -6.08 -16.54 5.84
C LEU A 8 -7.26 -16.84 4.91
N PHE A 9 -7.53 -15.98 3.93
CA PHE A 9 -8.78 -16.03 3.16
C PHE A 9 -8.66 -16.77 1.81
N SER A 10 -7.45 -17.16 1.38
CA SER A 10 -7.24 -17.86 0.10
C SER A 10 -7.20 -19.39 0.19
N ARG A 11 -7.69 -19.98 1.30
CA ARG A 11 -7.63 -21.43 1.57
C ARG A 11 -8.38 -22.32 0.57
N ARG A 12 -9.30 -21.76 -0.22
CA ARG A 12 -10.04 -22.49 -1.27
C ARG A 12 -9.21 -22.74 -2.54
N MET A 13 -8.03 -22.15 -2.65
CA MET A 13 -7.15 -22.29 -3.81
C MET A 13 -6.18 -23.46 -3.62
N PRO A 14 -5.67 -24.05 -4.71
CA PRO A 14 -4.62 -25.06 -4.62
C PRO A 14 -3.40 -24.54 -3.85
N LEU A 15 -2.83 -25.35 -2.97
CA LEU A 15 -1.70 -24.96 -2.11
C LEU A 15 -0.52 -24.37 -2.91
N GLY A 16 -0.19 -24.97 -4.05
CA GLY A 16 0.88 -24.47 -4.92
C GLY A 16 0.61 -23.08 -5.50
N ALA A 17 -0.66 -22.73 -5.75
CA ALA A 17 -1.03 -21.40 -6.23
C ALA A 17 -0.88 -20.36 -5.10
N VAL A 18 -1.42 -20.66 -3.91
CA VAL A 18 -1.30 -19.77 -2.73
C VAL A 18 0.16 -19.55 -2.36
N ALA A 19 0.97 -20.62 -2.36
CA ALA A 19 2.39 -20.54 -2.05
C ALA A 19 3.14 -19.60 -3.01
N ARG A 20 2.85 -19.66 -4.32
CA ARG A 20 3.45 -18.76 -5.32
C ARG A 20 3.03 -17.31 -5.11
N VAL A 21 1.74 -17.06 -4.84
CA VAL A 21 1.25 -15.70 -4.54
C VAL A 21 1.93 -15.14 -3.31
N LEU A 22 1.97 -15.90 -2.21
CA LEU A 22 2.63 -15.48 -0.98
C LEU A 22 4.15 -15.29 -1.17
N ALA A 23 4.79 -16.11 -1.99
CA ALA A 23 6.21 -15.94 -2.34
C ALA A 23 6.45 -14.62 -3.08
N VAL A 24 5.62 -14.27 -4.07
CA VAL A 24 5.72 -12.98 -4.78
C VAL A 24 5.49 -11.80 -3.84
N MET A 25 4.47 -11.87 -2.98
CA MET A 25 4.24 -10.84 -1.95
C MET A 25 5.41 -10.74 -0.98
N GLY A 26 6.00 -11.88 -0.60
CA GLY A 26 7.20 -11.95 0.23
C GLY A 26 8.42 -11.32 -0.43
N MET A 27 8.63 -11.53 -1.73
CA MET A 27 9.70 -10.87 -2.50
C MET A 27 9.52 -9.35 -2.55
N ILE A 28 8.29 -8.86 -2.72
CA ILE A 28 8.00 -7.42 -2.67
C ILE A 28 8.36 -6.87 -1.28
N ALA A 29 7.88 -7.52 -0.21
CA ALA A 29 8.18 -7.11 1.16
C ALA A 29 9.69 -7.13 1.45
N PHE A 30 10.39 -8.18 1.00
CA PHE A 30 11.84 -8.29 1.11
C PHE A 30 12.55 -7.14 0.39
N GLY A 31 12.12 -6.78 -0.82
CA GLY A 31 12.66 -5.62 -1.55
C GLY A 31 12.50 -4.30 -0.78
N PHE A 32 11.31 -4.06 -0.20
CA PHE A 32 11.10 -2.87 0.65
C PHE A 32 11.95 -2.90 1.93
N LEU A 33 12.15 -4.07 2.54
CA LEU A 33 13.04 -4.21 3.69
C LEU A 33 14.50 -3.90 3.32
N LEU A 34 14.98 -4.37 2.17
CA LEU A 34 16.32 -3.99 1.66
C LEU A 34 16.42 -2.48 1.44
N PHE A 35 15.42 -1.87 0.82
CA PHE A 35 15.39 -0.42 0.60
C PHE A 35 15.45 0.36 1.93
N ILE A 36 14.68 -0.07 2.94
CA ILE A 36 14.73 0.51 4.28
C ILE A 36 16.12 0.34 4.91
N LEU A 37 16.74 -0.83 4.80
CA LEU A 37 18.04 -1.08 5.45
C LEU A 37 19.20 -0.30 4.79
N PHE A 38 19.20 -0.19 3.47
CA PHE A 38 20.35 0.33 2.72
C PHE A 38 20.21 1.77 2.23
N THR A 39 18.99 2.23 1.95
CA THR A 39 18.76 3.55 1.33
C THR A 39 18.04 4.51 2.27
N SER A 40 17.04 4.03 3.01
CA SER A 40 16.16 4.88 3.83
C SER A 40 16.09 4.39 5.27
N ASN A 41 17.26 4.17 5.89
CA ASN A 41 17.37 3.61 7.23
C ASN A 41 16.85 4.61 8.29
N PRO A 42 15.68 4.34 8.91
CA PRO A 42 15.10 5.24 9.90
C PRO A 42 15.87 5.23 11.23
N PHE A 43 16.76 4.26 11.42
CA PHE A 43 17.62 4.13 12.60
C PHE A 43 19.03 4.68 12.36
N SER A 44 19.25 5.39 11.23
CA SER A 44 20.48 6.14 11.02
C SER A 44 20.68 7.12 12.18
N ARG A 45 21.85 7.04 12.83
CA ARG A 45 22.12 7.83 14.02
C ARG A 45 22.67 9.18 13.60
N GLY A 46 22.02 10.26 14.06
CA GLY A 46 22.52 11.62 13.89
C GLY A 46 23.64 12.00 14.84
N LEU A 47 24.03 11.15 15.80
CA LEU A 47 24.98 11.55 16.85
C LEU A 47 26.37 11.92 16.33
N PRO A 48 26.99 13.00 16.85
CA PRO A 48 26.51 13.86 17.94
C PRO A 48 25.52 14.97 17.51
N GLN A 49 25.26 15.13 16.21
CA GLN A 49 24.36 16.12 15.61
C GLN A 49 22.89 15.67 15.70
N TYR A 50 22.30 15.74 16.90
CA TYR A 50 20.86 15.54 17.07
C TYR A 50 20.10 16.86 16.82
N PRO A 51 18.90 16.83 16.22
CA PRO A 51 18.05 18.01 16.11
C PRO A 51 17.68 18.51 17.52
N ILE A 52 17.93 19.79 17.80
CA ILE A 52 17.57 20.41 19.09
C ILE A 52 16.05 20.58 19.20
N ASP A 53 15.40 20.91 18.07
CA ASP A 53 13.95 20.93 17.91
C ASP A 53 13.50 19.77 17.01
N GLY A 54 12.36 19.17 17.32
CA GLY A 54 11.74 18.15 16.48
C GLY A 54 11.33 18.74 15.12
N ARG A 55 11.51 17.98 14.05
CA ARG A 55 10.85 18.26 12.77
C ARG A 55 9.42 17.73 12.87
N ASP A 56 8.53 18.54 13.42
CA ASP A 56 7.10 18.26 13.33
C ASP A 56 6.64 18.31 11.87
N LEU A 57 5.45 17.76 11.64
CA LEU A 57 4.76 17.94 10.37
C LEU A 57 4.52 19.43 10.12
N ASN A 58 4.55 19.82 8.85
CA ASN A 58 4.07 21.12 8.41
C ASN A 58 2.70 21.39 9.08
N PRO A 59 2.45 22.56 9.68
CA PRO A 59 1.19 22.88 10.34
C PRO A 59 -0.07 22.55 9.52
N LEU A 60 -0.02 22.68 8.18
CA LEU A 60 -1.11 22.30 7.27
C LEU A 60 -1.46 20.81 7.33
N LEU A 61 -0.49 19.95 7.64
CA LEU A 61 -0.67 18.49 7.70
C LEU A 61 -1.12 18.02 9.10
N GLN A 62 -1.26 18.93 10.07
CA GLN A 62 -1.70 18.62 11.43
C GLN A 62 -3.23 18.62 11.55
N ASP A 63 -3.88 17.81 10.70
CA ASP A 63 -5.35 17.70 10.62
C ASP A 63 -5.85 16.26 10.87
N ILE A 64 -7.10 16.14 11.32
CA ILE A 64 -7.74 14.83 11.54
C ILE A 64 -7.87 14.03 10.23
N GLY A 65 -8.10 14.70 9.10
CA GLY A 65 -8.09 14.11 7.76
C GLY A 65 -6.77 13.42 7.45
N MET A 66 -5.63 13.97 7.88
CA MET A 66 -4.30 13.37 7.70
C MET A 66 -4.05 12.14 8.60
N ILE A 67 -4.91 11.89 9.59
CA ILE A 67 -4.91 10.62 10.35
C ILE A 67 -5.56 9.50 9.53
N PHE A 68 -6.59 9.81 8.75
CA PHE A 68 -7.39 8.80 8.03
C PHE A 68 -6.99 8.63 6.57
N HIS A 69 -6.75 9.74 5.85
CA HIS A 69 -6.49 9.74 4.43
C HIS A 69 -5.26 8.89 4.05
N PRO A 70 -4.05 9.13 4.60
CA PRO A 70 -2.86 8.38 4.18
C PRO A 70 -3.01 6.87 4.43
N PRO A 71 -3.45 6.37 5.61
CA PRO A 71 -3.62 4.94 5.81
C PRO A 71 -4.61 4.29 4.83
N ILE A 72 -5.73 4.94 4.52
CA ILE A 72 -6.72 4.43 3.57
C ILE A 72 -6.15 4.40 2.14
N LEU A 73 -5.47 5.48 1.73
CA LEU A 73 -4.83 5.59 0.43
C LEU A 73 -3.74 4.51 0.26
N TYR A 74 -2.87 4.34 1.27
CA TYR A 74 -1.83 3.32 1.28
C TYR A 74 -2.40 1.90 1.30
N MET A 75 -3.50 1.65 2.02
CA MET A 75 -4.20 0.37 1.97
C MET A 75 -4.65 0.04 0.55
N GLY A 76 -5.09 1.04 -0.24
CA GLY A 76 -5.39 0.89 -1.65
C GLY A 76 -4.17 0.59 -2.51
N TYR A 77 -3.15 1.45 -2.49
CA TYR A 77 -1.93 1.27 -3.29
C TYR A 77 -1.23 -0.05 -3.02
N VAL A 78 -0.96 -0.36 -1.75
CA VAL A 78 -0.32 -1.62 -1.36
C VAL A 78 -1.26 -2.80 -1.64
N GLY A 79 -2.58 -2.61 -1.58
CA GLY A 79 -3.55 -3.66 -1.90
C GLY A 79 -3.44 -4.19 -3.33
N PHE A 80 -3.12 -3.33 -4.30
CA PHE A 80 -2.90 -3.76 -5.68
C PHE A 80 -1.69 -4.69 -5.85
N SER A 81 -0.76 -4.73 -4.89
CA SER A 81 0.32 -5.74 -4.89
C SER A 81 -0.23 -7.18 -4.85
N VAL A 82 -1.41 -7.40 -4.28
CA VAL A 82 -2.07 -8.71 -4.26
C VAL A 82 -2.47 -9.11 -5.68
N ALA A 83 -3.14 -8.21 -6.41
CA ALA A 83 -3.56 -8.45 -7.79
C ALA A 83 -2.34 -8.71 -8.70
N PHE A 84 -1.27 -7.93 -8.52
CA PHE A 84 0.02 -8.15 -9.18
C PHE A 84 0.60 -9.53 -8.84
N ALA A 85 0.62 -9.91 -7.56
CA ALA A 85 1.14 -11.20 -7.13
C ALA A 85 0.36 -12.39 -7.73
N PHE A 86 -0.97 -12.28 -7.85
CA PHE A 86 -1.78 -13.26 -8.58
C PHE A 86 -1.38 -13.36 -10.05
N ALA A 87 -1.18 -12.23 -10.74
CA ALA A 87 -0.76 -12.24 -12.14
C ALA A 87 0.60 -12.91 -12.33
N ILE A 88 1.60 -12.54 -11.52
CA ILE A 88 2.95 -13.14 -11.58
C ILE A 88 2.93 -14.62 -11.20
N ALA A 89 2.19 -15.01 -10.16
CA ALA A 89 2.08 -16.41 -9.77
C ALA A 89 1.47 -17.28 -10.88
N SER A 90 0.49 -16.77 -11.61
CA SER A 90 -0.12 -17.44 -12.77
C SER A 90 0.84 -17.55 -13.96
N LEU A 91 1.62 -16.50 -14.23
CA LEU A 91 2.66 -16.52 -15.25
C LEU A 91 3.75 -17.56 -14.93
N LEU A 92 4.23 -17.59 -13.69
CA LEU A 92 5.18 -18.60 -13.21
C LEU A 92 4.61 -20.02 -13.25
N ALA A 93 3.29 -20.16 -13.15
CA ALA A 93 2.59 -21.44 -13.29
C ALA A 93 2.44 -21.91 -14.73
N GLY A 94 2.61 -21.01 -15.71
CA GLY A 94 2.25 -21.25 -17.11
C GLY A 94 0.74 -21.45 -17.32
N ARG A 95 -0.10 -20.99 -16.38
CA ARG A 95 -1.56 -21.22 -16.39
C ARG A 95 -2.31 -19.92 -16.14
N LEU A 96 -2.67 -19.24 -17.23
CA LEU A 96 -3.52 -18.04 -17.24
C LEU A 96 -4.99 -18.41 -17.49
N ASP A 97 -5.55 -19.28 -16.66
CA ASP A 97 -6.93 -19.72 -16.80
C ASP A 97 -7.95 -18.72 -16.22
N THR A 98 -9.24 -18.90 -16.46
CA THR A 98 -10.27 -18.01 -15.88
C THR A 98 -10.33 -18.08 -14.34
N ALA A 99 -9.72 -19.09 -13.72
CA ALA A 99 -9.69 -19.24 -12.28
C ALA A 99 -8.84 -18.15 -11.60
N TRP A 100 -7.71 -17.75 -12.20
CA TRP A 100 -6.90 -16.65 -11.63
C TRP A 100 -7.68 -15.34 -11.57
N ALA A 101 -8.43 -15.00 -12.62
CA ALA A 101 -9.21 -13.77 -12.68
C ALA A 101 -10.33 -13.79 -11.64
N ARG A 102 -10.95 -14.95 -11.41
CA ARG A 102 -11.97 -15.12 -10.36
C ARG A 102 -11.39 -14.94 -8.96
N TRP A 103 -10.18 -15.46 -8.72
CA TRP A 103 -9.53 -15.35 -7.41
C TRP A 103 -8.95 -13.97 -7.12
N SER A 104 -8.43 -13.27 -8.12
CA SER A 104 -7.86 -11.92 -7.96
C SER A 104 -8.93 -10.83 -7.79
N ARG A 105 -10.09 -10.99 -8.44
CA ARG A 105 -11.22 -10.03 -8.41
C ARG A 105 -11.55 -9.44 -7.03
N PRO A 106 -11.86 -10.22 -5.98
CA PRO A 106 -12.24 -9.65 -4.69
C PRO A 106 -11.10 -8.81 -4.07
N TRP A 107 -9.84 -9.20 -4.28
CA TRP A 107 -8.68 -8.46 -3.80
C TRP A 107 -8.50 -7.15 -4.56
N THR A 108 -8.61 -7.19 -5.89
CA THR A 108 -8.55 -5.99 -6.73
C THR A 108 -9.66 -5.00 -6.39
N GLN A 109 -10.88 -5.48 -6.16
CA GLN A 109 -12.01 -4.65 -5.75
C GLN A 109 -11.80 -4.03 -4.37
N ALA A 110 -11.30 -4.80 -3.39
CA ALA A 110 -10.99 -4.28 -2.07
C ALA A 110 -9.92 -3.17 -2.14
N ALA A 111 -8.82 -3.41 -2.86
CA ALA A 111 -7.78 -2.39 -3.09
C ALA A 111 -8.33 -1.15 -3.79
N TRP A 112 -9.16 -1.34 -4.81
CA TRP A 112 -9.79 -0.23 -5.54
C TRP A 112 -10.75 0.59 -4.67
N MET A 113 -11.53 -0.04 -3.79
CA MET A 113 -12.42 0.67 -2.86
C MET A 113 -11.62 1.54 -1.88
N PHE A 114 -10.56 0.98 -1.27
CA PHE A 114 -9.68 1.77 -0.39
C PHE A 114 -9.00 2.91 -1.14
N LEU A 115 -8.50 2.67 -2.36
CA LEU A 115 -7.88 3.71 -3.17
C LEU A 115 -8.88 4.83 -3.50
N THR A 116 -10.10 4.45 -3.90
CA THR A 116 -11.17 5.41 -4.22
C THR A 116 -11.52 6.25 -2.99
N LEU A 117 -11.71 5.62 -1.83
CA LEU A 117 -12.00 6.34 -0.59
C LEU A 117 -10.83 7.23 -0.18
N GLY A 118 -9.59 6.76 -0.34
CA GLY A 118 -8.38 7.53 -0.06
C GLY A 118 -8.33 8.79 -0.92
N ILE A 119 -8.53 8.66 -2.23
CA ILE A 119 -8.55 9.80 -3.17
C ILE A 119 -9.66 10.78 -2.78
N VAL A 120 -10.89 10.31 -2.52
CA VAL A 120 -12.00 11.19 -2.11
C VAL A 120 -11.69 11.95 -0.82
N LEU A 121 -11.14 11.28 0.19
CA LEU A 121 -10.77 11.91 1.45
C LEU A 121 -9.64 12.93 1.27
N GLY A 122 -8.61 12.60 0.47
CA GLY A 122 -7.49 13.49 0.22
C GLY A 122 -7.90 14.73 -0.54
N SER A 123 -8.75 14.56 -1.55
CA SER A 123 -9.25 15.69 -2.31
C SER A 123 -10.23 16.56 -1.51
N ALA A 124 -11.05 15.95 -0.63
CA ALA A 124 -11.86 16.69 0.32
C ALA A 124 -10.99 17.48 1.31
N TRP A 125 -9.89 16.86 1.78
CA TRP A 125 -8.91 17.52 2.63
C TRP A 125 -8.30 18.74 1.95
N ALA A 126 -7.76 18.54 0.75
CA ALA A 126 -7.08 19.58 0.00
C ALA A 126 -8.03 20.73 -0.39
N TYR A 127 -9.30 20.44 -0.65
CA TYR A 127 -10.29 21.49 -0.90
C TYR A 127 -10.55 22.37 0.33
N TYR A 128 -10.65 21.78 1.52
CA TYR A 128 -10.95 22.55 2.72
C TYR A 128 -9.70 23.32 3.22
N GLU A 129 -8.50 22.74 3.13
CA GLU A 129 -7.25 23.33 3.66
C GLU A 129 -6.59 24.30 2.65
N LEU A 130 -6.59 23.96 1.35
CA LEU A 130 -5.91 24.73 0.31
C LEU A 130 -6.86 25.63 -0.50
N GLY A 131 -8.17 25.54 -0.25
CA GLY A 131 -9.19 26.39 -0.87
C GLY A 131 -9.52 26.02 -2.32
N TRP A 132 -10.07 26.99 -3.06
CA TRP A 132 -10.63 26.77 -4.40
C TRP A 132 -9.56 26.36 -5.43
N GLY A 133 -9.68 25.14 -5.96
CA GLY A 133 -8.67 24.52 -6.84
C GLY A 133 -7.76 23.51 -6.12
N GLY A 134 -7.77 23.52 -4.78
CA GLY A 134 -7.05 22.62 -3.88
C GLY A 134 -7.31 21.13 -4.12
N TRP A 135 -8.50 20.76 -4.61
CA TRP A 135 -8.93 19.37 -4.82
C TRP A 135 -7.94 18.49 -5.64
N TRP A 136 -7.15 19.10 -6.52
CA TRP A 136 -6.14 18.42 -7.35
C TRP A 136 -4.70 18.54 -6.81
N PHE A 137 -4.49 19.30 -5.75
CA PHE A 137 -3.20 19.39 -5.08
C PHE A 137 -3.01 18.17 -4.20
N TRP A 138 -1.80 17.64 -4.27
CA TRP A 138 -1.34 16.52 -3.47
C TRP A 138 -0.31 17.05 -2.46
N ASP A 139 -0.10 16.33 -1.36
CA ASP A 139 0.90 16.66 -0.35
C ASP A 139 2.26 17.04 -1.02
N PRO A 140 2.93 18.14 -0.62
CA PRO A 140 4.19 18.59 -1.19
C PRO A 140 5.40 17.70 -0.88
#